data_AF-A0A1G1VL56-F1
#
_entry.id   AF-A0A1G1VL56-F1
#
_cell.length_a   1.000
_cell.length_b   1.000
_cell.length_c   1.000
_cell.angle_alpha   90.00
_cell.angle_beta   90.00
_cell.angle_gamma   90.00
#
_symmetry.space_group_name_H-M   'P 1'
#
loop_
_entity.id
_entity.type
_entity.pdbx_description
1 polymer ?
#
loop_
_entity_poly.entity_id
_entity_poly.type
_entity_poly.pdbx_seq_one_letter_code
_entity_poly.pdbx_strand_id
1 'polypeptide(L)'
;MSPAELKKITLQPEQNKPQPEQNAPQPQVLKEPLVKQFPAKKKGEFMKTAVIVFVIMLAGVATGYLLSSGKTNLSGLKSADDISQQGLKVGDIFGNPDEETFRDKAEGVLVKGGTDGEGSHHLLRPGGESQNVFLTSSIIDLDPFADHRVEVWGETFTAQKAGWLMDVGRVEVLELNAQKPFEEEQ
;
A
#
# COMPACT_ATOMS: atom_id res chain seq x y z
N MET A 1 2.68 54.35 -48.25
CA MET A 1 2.99 55.45 -47.32
C MET A 1 1.98 56.55 -47.61
N SER A 2 0.93 56.65 -46.81
CA SER A 2 -0.21 57.55 -47.07
C SER A 2 -0.49 58.39 -45.82
N PRO A 3 -0.39 59.73 -45.90
CA PRO A 3 -0.77 60.66 -44.85
C PRO A 3 -2.22 61.15 -45.03
N ALA A 4 -2.95 61.32 -43.93
CA ALA A 4 -4.20 62.10 -43.87
C ALA A 4 -4.16 62.87 -42.54
N GLU A 5 -3.75 64.13 -42.55
CA GLU A 5 -4.53 65.36 -42.78
C GLU A 5 -5.55 65.72 -41.70
N LEU A 6 -5.34 66.93 -41.18
CA LEU A 6 -6.10 67.70 -40.22
C LEU A 6 -7.45 68.17 -40.80
N LYS A 7 -8.46 68.43 -39.95
CA LYS A 7 -8.83 69.82 -39.57
C LYS A 7 -10.12 69.93 -38.74
N LYS A 8 -9.94 70.66 -37.64
CA LYS A 8 -10.71 71.81 -37.14
C LYS A 8 -12.24 71.84 -37.27
N ILE A 9 -12.80 71.87 -36.06
CA ILE A 9 -14.09 72.43 -35.62
C ILE A 9 -14.22 73.93 -35.97
N THR A 10 -15.48 74.38 -36.16
CA THR A 10 -16.11 75.68 -35.78
C THR A 10 -17.09 76.11 -36.91
N LEU A 11 -18.41 76.23 -36.69
CA LEU A 11 -19.23 77.40 -36.25
C LEU A 11 -20.68 76.86 -36.01
N GLN A 12 -21.35 76.94 -34.84
CA GLN A 12 -22.22 78.03 -34.26
C GLN A 12 -23.16 78.74 -35.27
N PRO A 13 -24.44 79.08 -34.94
CA PRO A 13 -24.93 79.66 -33.67
C PRO A 13 -26.27 79.02 -33.19
N GLU A 14 -26.83 79.30 -32.02
CA GLU A 14 -27.74 80.44 -31.83
C GLU A 14 -28.02 80.70 -30.34
N GLN A 15 -28.06 81.98 -30.06
CA GLN A 15 -28.13 82.67 -28.80
C GLN A 15 -29.54 83.24 -28.68
N ASN A 16 -30.32 82.87 -27.66
CA ASN A 16 -31.34 83.79 -27.14
C ASN A 16 -31.73 83.53 -25.67
N LYS A 17 -31.63 84.60 -24.88
CA LYS A 17 -32.00 84.80 -23.45
C LYS A 17 -33.50 85.21 -23.35
N PRO A 18 -34.10 85.55 -22.18
CA PRO A 18 -33.81 85.28 -20.75
C PRO A 18 -35.06 84.89 -19.89
N GLN A 19 -34.83 84.67 -18.58
CA GLN A 19 -35.74 84.79 -17.39
C GLN A 19 -36.32 83.50 -16.78
N PRO A 20 -36.64 83.48 -15.46
CA PRO A 20 -35.82 83.91 -14.32
C PRO A 20 -35.80 82.83 -13.19
N GLU A 21 -34.92 83.06 -12.22
CA GLU A 21 -34.71 82.27 -10.99
C GLU A 21 -36.00 81.87 -10.25
N GLN A 22 -36.03 80.62 -9.74
CA GLN A 22 -36.57 80.40 -8.41
C GLN A 22 -35.88 79.20 -7.72
N ASN A 23 -34.97 79.55 -6.81
CA ASN A 23 -34.66 78.91 -5.53
C ASN A 23 -34.31 77.41 -5.51
N ALA A 24 -33.03 77.15 -5.22
CA ALA A 24 -32.42 75.84 -4.97
C ALA A 24 -33.11 75.01 -3.86
N PRO A 25 -32.95 73.68 -3.92
CA PRO A 25 -32.22 73.01 -2.83
C PRO A 25 -31.17 71.96 -3.28
N GLN A 26 -29.93 72.23 -2.88
CA GLN A 26 -28.78 71.39 -2.48
C GLN A 26 -28.40 70.05 -3.20
N PRO A 27 -27.09 69.73 -3.25
CA PRO A 27 -26.57 68.57 -4.00
C PRO A 27 -26.91 67.24 -3.30
N GLN A 28 -27.51 66.31 -4.04
CA GLN A 28 -27.68 64.93 -3.59
C GLN A 28 -26.33 64.20 -3.68
N VAL A 29 -25.71 63.98 -2.51
CA VAL A 29 -24.60 63.06 -2.35
C VAL A 29 -25.12 61.64 -2.53
N LEU A 30 -24.82 61.02 -3.68
CA LEU A 30 -25.12 59.62 -3.96
C LEU A 30 -24.26 58.72 -3.03
N LYS A 31 -24.88 58.24 -1.95
CA LYS A 31 -24.33 57.18 -1.09
C LYS A 31 -24.93 55.85 -1.53
N GLU A 32 -24.29 55.15 -2.46
CA GLU A 32 -24.57 53.73 -2.65
C GLU A 32 -23.55 52.89 -1.86
N PRO A 33 -23.99 52.06 -0.88
CA PRO A 33 -23.11 51.13 -0.21
C PRO A 33 -22.85 49.92 -1.13
N LEU A 34 -21.61 49.80 -1.61
CA LEU A 34 -21.10 48.70 -2.41
C LEU A 34 -20.86 47.45 -1.55
N VAL A 35 -21.92 46.87 -0.97
CA VAL A 35 -21.80 45.58 -0.26
C VAL A 35 -22.85 44.62 -0.80
N LYS A 36 -22.41 43.71 -1.67
CA LYS A 36 -23.23 42.64 -2.23
C LYS A 36 -23.54 41.64 -1.12
N GLN A 37 -24.78 41.59 -0.66
CA GLN A 37 -25.21 40.62 0.35
C GLN A 37 -25.24 39.22 -0.27
N PHE A 38 -24.53 38.27 0.32
CA PHE A 38 -24.61 36.87 -0.07
C PHE A 38 -25.94 36.27 0.40
N PRO A 39 -26.68 35.55 -0.45
CA PRO A 39 -27.94 34.93 -0.04
C PRO A 39 -27.67 33.92 1.06
N ALA A 40 -28.33 34.09 2.21
CA ALA A 40 -28.25 33.13 3.30
C ALA A 40 -28.79 31.77 2.83
N LYS A 41 -27.91 30.77 2.70
CA LYS A 41 -28.31 29.39 2.38
C LYS A 41 -29.29 28.89 3.44
N LYS A 42 -30.41 28.32 3.01
CA LYS A 42 -31.46 27.79 3.88
C LYS A 42 -30.88 26.70 4.79
N LYS A 43 -31.07 26.84 6.11
CA LYS A 43 -30.53 25.94 7.16
C LYS A 43 -30.80 24.44 6.90
N GLY A 44 -31.91 24.11 6.24
CA GLY A 44 -32.28 22.73 5.90
C GLY A 44 -31.42 22.08 4.81
N GLU A 45 -30.85 22.86 3.88
CA GLU A 45 -29.94 22.32 2.84
C GLU A 45 -28.57 22.00 3.44
N PHE A 46 -28.06 22.86 4.32
CA PHE A 46 -26.80 22.63 5.04
C PHE A 46 -26.88 21.40 5.94
N MET A 47 -28.01 21.20 6.63
CA MET A 47 -28.22 20.04 7.51
C MET A 47 -28.21 18.72 6.72
N LYS A 48 -28.81 18.68 5.53
CA LYS A 48 -28.79 17.48 4.66
C LYS A 48 -27.37 17.14 4.20
N THR A 49 -26.61 18.14 3.75
CA THR A 49 -25.21 17.94 3.36
C THR A 49 -24.35 17.46 4.54
N ALA A 50 -24.54 18.04 5.73
CA ALA A 50 -23.82 17.64 6.93
C ALA A 50 -24.10 16.18 7.32
N VAL A 51 -25.37 15.75 7.24
CA VAL A 51 -25.77 14.36 7.51
C VAL A 51 -25.14 13.40 6.50
N ILE A 52 -25.13 13.73 5.21
CA ILE A 52 -24.52 12.89 4.17
C ILE A 52 -23.03 12.71 4.42
N VAL A 53 -22.30 13.80 4.72
CA VAL A 53 -20.86 13.75 5.03
C VAL A 53 -20.61 12.90 6.27
N PHE A 54 -21.45 13.04 7.30
CA PHE A 54 -21.34 12.24 8.51
C PHE A 54 -21.54 10.74 8.25
N VAL A 55 -22.53 10.37 7.42
CA VAL A 55 -22.76 8.97 7.02
C VAL A 55 -21.55 8.41 6.26
N ILE A 56 -20.96 9.18 5.34
CA ILE A 56 -19.74 8.74 4.61
C ILE A 56 -18.57 8.53 5.59
N MET A 57 -18.43 9.41 6.58
CA MET A 57 -17.38 9.28 7.60
C MET A 57 -17.58 8.03 8.44
N LEU A 58 -18.81 7.75 8.90
CA LEU A 58 -19.12 6.53 9.63
C LEU A 58 -18.93 5.27 8.76
N ALA A 59 -19.33 5.31 7.49
CA ALA A 59 -19.10 4.21 6.56
C ALA A 59 -17.61 3.96 6.34
N GLY A 60 -16.80 5.02 6.22
CA GLY A 60 -15.34 4.93 6.11
C GLY A 60 -14.70 4.33 7.36
N VAL A 61 -15.10 4.77 8.55
CA VAL A 61 -14.61 4.21 9.83
C VAL A 61 -15.06 2.76 10.00
N ALA A 62 -16.31 2.44 9.70
CA ALA A 62 -16.82 1.07 9.78
C ALA A 62 -16.12 0.15 8.78
N THR A 63 -15.91 0.60 7.55
CA THR A 63 -15.19 -0.17 6.52
C THR A 63 -13.72 -0.34 6.90
N GLY A 64 -13.08 0.72 7.39
CA GLY A 64 -11.71 0.66 7.90
C GLY A 64 -11.58 -0.27 9.11
N TYR A 65 -12.55 -0.23 10.02
CA TYR A 65 -12.57 -1.10 11.20
C TYR A 65 -12.81 -2.56 10.81
N LEU A 66 -13.78 -2.83 9.91
CA LEU A 66 -14.04 -4.18 9.39
C LEU A 66 -12.86 -4.74 8.59
N LEU A 67 -12.18 -3.91 7.80
CA LEU A 67 -10.97 -4.34 7.08
C LEU A 67 -9.79 -4.58 8.03
N SER A 68 -9.62 -3.73 9.06
CA SER A 68 -8.59 -3.92 10.09
C SER A 68 -8.86 -5.11 11.02
N SER A 69 -10.14 -5.45 11.23
CA SER A 69 -10.58 -6.61 12.00
C SER A 69 -10.72 -7.86 11.14
N GLY A 70 -10.63 -7.71 9.82
CA GLY A 70 -10.64 -8.79 8.87
C GLY A 70 -9.39 -9.63 9.10
N LYS A 71 -9.57 -10.77 9.77
CA LYS A 71 -8.80 -11.98 9.48
C LYS A 71 -8.87 -12.22 7.97
N THR A 72 -8.03 -11.55 7.21
CA THR A 72 -7.56 -12.10 5.95
C THR A 72 -7.02 -13.49 6.29
N ASN A 73 -7.17 -14.46 5.39
CA ASN A 73 -6.72 -15.83 5.59
C ASN A 73 -5.17 -15.97 5.74
N LEU A 74 -4.47 -14.87 6.02
CA LEU A 74 -3.13 -14.78 6.61
C LEU A 74 -3.07 -15.24 8.08
N SER A 75 -4.12 -15.85 8.63
CA SER A 75 -4.29 -16.15 10.06
C SER A 75 -3.30 -17.18 10.66
N GLY A 76 -2.24 -17.55 9.93
CA GLY A 76 -1.19 -18.44 10.40
C GLY A 76 0.23 -17.99 10.07
N LEU A 77 0.41 -16.92 9.29
CA LEU A 77 1.74 -16.43 8.94
C LEU A 77 2.31 -15.58 10.08
N LYS A 78 3.40 -16.05 10.66
CA LYS A 78 4.17 -15.36 11.66
C LYS A 78 5.29 -14.54 11.03
N SER A 79 5.70 -13.50 11.74
CA SER A 79 6.82 -12.65 11.35
C SER A 79 8.12 -13.13 11.98
N ALA A 80 9.27 -12.75 11.41
CA ALA A 80 10.58 -13.04 12.01
C ALA A 80 10.69 -12.50 13.45
N ASP A 81 10.02 -11.39 13.76
CA ASP A 81 10.00 -10.81 15.10
C ASP A 81 9.33 -11.75 16.13
N ASP A 82 8.33 -12.54 15.71
CA ASP A 82 7.66 -13.53 16.58
C ASP A 82 8.61 -14.63 17.05
N ILE A 83 9.57 -15.03 16.20
CA ILE A 83 10.59 -16.04 16.53
C ILE A 83 11.43 -15.55 17.71
N SER A 84 11.84 -14.28 17.68
CA SER A 84 12.71 -13.69 18.72
C SER A 84 12.00 -13.56 20.08
N GLN A 85 10.70 -13.28 20.08
CA GLN A 85 9.94 -13.01 21.30
C GLN A 85 9.35 -14.27 21.93
N GLN A 86 8.89 -15.22 21.12
CA GLN A 86 8.08 -16.36 21.57
C GLN A 86 8.70 -17.72 21.27
N GLY A 87 9.79 -17.74 20.49
CA GLY A 87 10.37 -18.96 19.95
C GLY A 87 9.49 -19.62 18.88
N LEU A 88 10.03 -20.69 18.29
CA LEU A 88 9.32 -21.50 17.30
C LEU A 88 8.35 -22.47 17.98
N LYS A 89 7.19 -22.68 17.36
CA LYS A 89 6.20 -23.67 17.76
C LYS A 89 5.81 -24.53 16.57
N VAL A 90 5.40 -25.77 16.86
CA VAL A 90 4.86 -26.66 15.84
C VAL A 90 3.56 -26.06 15.26
N GLY A 91 3.44 -26.10 13.94
CA GLY A 91 2.38 -25.48 13.16
C GLY A 91 2.59 -24.00 12.87
N ASP A 92 3.73 -23.42 13.28
CA ASP A 92 4.06 -22.06 12.88
C ASP A 92 4.45 -22.02 11.41
N ILE A 93 3.88 -21.05 10.69
CA ILE A 93 4.11 -20.85 9.27
C ILE A 93 4.76 -19.48 9.08
N PHE A 94 5.82 -19.41 8.27
CA PHE A 94 6.55 -18.18 7.97
C PHE A 94 6.72 -18.02 6.45
N GLY A 95 6.83 -16.77 5.99
CA GLY A 95 7.13 -16.45 4.59
C GLY A 95 5.97 -15.87 3.81
N ASN A 96 5.87 -16.21 2.52
CA ASN A 96 4.86 -15.67 1.60
C ASN A 96 3.74 -16.71 1.37
N PRO A 97 2.45 -16.34 1.47
CA PRO A 97 1.34 -17.26 1.23
C PRO A 97 1.06 -17.49 -0.27
N ASP A 98 1.85 -16.90 -1.18
CA ASP A 98 1.73 -17.10 -2.63
C ASP A 98 2.17 -18.50 -3.06
N GLU A 99 1.25 -19.46 -2.97
CA GLU A 99 1.43 -20.84 -3.40
C GLU A 99 1.51 -21.01 -4.94
N GLU A 100 1.18 -19.98 -5.74
CA GLU A 100 1.31 -20.05 -7.20
C GLU A 100 2.77 -19.92 -7.64
N THR A 101 3.52 -19.01 -7.01
CA THR A 101 4.95 -18.84 -7.24
C THR A 101 5.74 -19.99 -6.60
N PHE A 102 5.39 -20.37 -5.37
CA PHE A 102 6.07 -21.43 -4.60
C PHE A 102 5.28 -22.74 -4.64
N ARG A 103 5.20 -23.32 -5.83
CA ARG A 103 4.34 -24.49 -6.13
C ARG A 103 4.91 -25.83 -5.67
N ASP A 104 6.22 -25.94 -5.51
CA ASP A 104 6.89 -27.19 -5.16
C ASP A 104 6.98 -27.31 -3.64
N LYS A 105 6.87 -28.54 -3.13
CA LYS A 105 6.96 -28.82 -1.69
C LYS A 105 8.01 -29.87 -1.42
N ALA A 106 8.72 -29.70 -0.31
CA ALA A 106 9.57 -30.74 0.24
C ALA A 106 9.51 -30.74 1.76
N GLU A 107 9.72 -31.91 2.35
CA GLU A 107 9.70 -32.11 3.79
C GLU A 107 10.97 -32.83 4.22
N GLY A 108 11.57 -32.40 5.33
CA GLY A 108 12.73 -33.06 5.92
C GLY A 108 13.26 -32.34 7.14
N VAL A 109 14.35 -32.86 7.70
CA VAL A 109 15.08 -32.17 8.77
C VAL A 109 15.98 -31.13 8.13
N LEU A 110 15.79 -29.86 8.47
CA LEU A 110 16.58 -28.76 7.91
C LEU A 110 17.96 -28.72 8.54
N VAL A 111 18.99 -28.67 7.70
CA VAL A 111 20.38 -28.60 8.13
C VAL A 111 21.09 -27.48 7.38
N LYS A 112 22.03 -26.81 8.04
CA LYS A 112 22.86 -25.78 7.42
C LYS A 112 23.89 -26.42 6.50
N GLY A 113 24.10 -25.81 5.33
CA GLY A 113 25.08 -26.26 4.35
C GLY A 113 24.46 -26.45 2.97
N GLY A 114 25.20 -26.05 1.94
CA GLY A 114 24.92 -26.33 0.54
C GLY A 114 25.75 -27.50 0.00
N THR A 115 25.72 -27.72 -1.31
CA THR A 115 26.60 -28.66 -2.02
C THR A 115 27.40 -27.93 -3.09
N ASP A 116 28.73 -28.09 -3.08
CA ASP A 116 29.63 -27.52 -4.09
C ASP A 116 29.42 -26.02 -4.40
N GLY A 117 29.01 -25.23 -3.39
CA GLY A 117 28.72 -23.80 -3.52
C GLY A 117 27.31 -23.45 -3.99
N GLU A 118 26.42 -24.44 -4.13
CA GLU A 118 24.99 -24.27 -4.40
C GLU A 118 24.15 -24.46 -3.13
N GLY A 119 23.21 -23.56 -2.89
CA GLY A 119 22.35 -23.58 -1.70
C GLY A 119 23.07 -23.10 -0.42
N SER A 120 22.27 -22.74 0.58
CA SER A 120 22.75 -22.37 1.92
C SER A 120 22.35 -23.40 2.99
N HIS A 121 21.29 -24.15 2.73
CA HIS A 121 20.71 -25.17 3.60
C HIS A 121 20.30 -26.37 2.76
N HIS A 122 19.96 -27.47 3.42
CA HIS A 122 19.32 -28.59 2.75
C HIS A 122 18.38 -29.35 3.70
N LEU A 123 17.48 -30.14 3.12
CA LEU A 123 16.60 -31.04 3.84
C LEU A 123 17.16 -32.46 3.81
N LEU A 124 17.39 -33.02 5.00
CA LEU A 124 17.67 -34.45 5.16
C LEU A 124 16.38 -35.26 5.06
N ARG A 125 16.37 -36.21 4.13
CA ARG A 125 15.21 -37.04 3.82
C ARG A 125 15.52 -38.53 3.93
N PRO A 126 14.53 -39.37 4.25
CA PRO A 126 14.70 -40.82 4.14
C PRO A 126 15.16 -41.19 2.72
N GLY A 127 16.18 -42.04 2.60
CA GLY A 127 16.76 -42.44 1.32
C GLY A 127 18.20 -41.95 1.08
N GLY A 128 18.80 -41.27 2.07
CA GLY A 128 20.19 -40.83 2.02
C GLY A 128 20.42 -39.58 1.17
N GLU A 129 21.69 -39.22 0.97
CA GLU A 129 22.11 -37.97 0.33
C GLU A 129 21.50 -37.72 -1.05
N SER A 130 21.23 -38.79 -1.83
CA SER A 130 20.61 -38.68 -3.15
C SER A 130 19.20 -38.07 -3.13
N GLN A 131 18.54 -38.07 -1.97
CA GLN A 131 17.19 -37.54 -1.79
C GLN A 131 17.19 -36.17 -1.09
N ASN A 132 18.36 -35.63 -0.75
CA ASN A 132 18.46 -34.32 -0.12
C ASN A 132 18.01 -33.23 -1.09
N VAL A 133 17.35 -32.22 -0.53
CA VAL A 133 16.90 -31.04 -1.28
C VAL A 133 17.71 -29.86 -0.80
N PHE A 134 18.54 -29.30 -1.68
CA PHE A 134 19.32 -28.11 -1.39
C PHE A 134 18.47 -26.87 -1.57
N LEU A 135 18.65 -25.90 -0.69
CA LEU A 135 17.75 -24.77 -0.54
C LEU A 135 18.50 -23.45 -0.70
N THR A 136 17.89 -22.52 -1.43
CA THR A 136 18.19 -21.10 -1.35
C THR A 136 17.06 -20.38 -0.60
N SER A 137 17.42 -19.32 0.10
CA SER A 137 16.47 -18.47 0.80
C SER A 137 16.31 -17.17 0.00
N SER A 138 15.10 -16.93 -0.50
CA SER A 138 14.75 -15.66 -1.17
C SER A 138 13.97 -14.71 -0.27
N ILE A 139 13.13 -15.24 0.63
CA ILE A 139 12.19 -14.43 1.42
C ILE A 139 12.42 -14.56 2.93
N ILE A 140 12.74 -15.77 3.39
CA ILE A 140 12.78 -16.09 4.83
C ILE A 140 14.16 -16.56 5.27
N ASP A 141 14.62 -16.10 6.42
CA ASP A 141 15.82 -16.65 7.03
C ASP A 141 15.57 -18.10 7.47
N LEU A 142 16.40 -19.03 6.99
CA LEU A 142 16.28 -20.46 7.28
C LEU A 142 17.02 -20.86 8.56
N ASP A 143 17.95 -20.02 9.03
CA ASP A 143 18.80 -20.30 10.19
C ASP A 143 18.02 -20.66 11.47
N PRO A 144 16.90 -19.99 11.81
CA PRO A 144 16.15 -20.31 13.01
C PRO A 144 15.52 -21.70 12.99
N PHE A 145 15.34 -22.28 11.80
CA PHE A 145 14.65 -23.56 11.61
C PHE A 145 15.63 -24.75 11.53
N ALA A 146 16.93 -24.52 11.69
CA ALA A 146 17.92 -25.58 11.68
C ALA A 146 17.64 -26.64 12.77
N ASP A 147 17.92 -27.90 12.44
CA ASP A 147 17.67 -29.08 13.27
C ASP A 147 16.18 -29.28 13.63
N HIS A 148 15.26 -28.70 12.85
CA HIS A 148 13.82 -28.93 12.96
C HIS A 148 13.30 -29.64 11.72
N ARG A 149 12.23 -30.42 11.88
CA ARG A 149 11.51 -30.98 10.74
C ARG A 149 10.55 -29.93 10.23
N VAL A 150 10.68 -29.62 8.95
CA VAL A 150 9.90 -28.57 8.29
C VAL A 150 9.30 -29.09 6.99
N GLU A 151 8.13 -28.56 6.64
CA GLU A 151 7.65 -28.54 5.26
C GLU A 151 8.03 -27.18 4.67
N VAL A 152 8.62 -27.18 3.48
CA VAL A 152 8.99 -25.96 2.78
C VAL A 152 8.28 -25.90 1.44
N TRP A 153 7.93 -24.68 1.04
CA TRP A 153 7.37 -24.40 -0.28
C TRP A 153 8.33 -23.51 -1.04
N GLY A 154 8.56 -23.86 -2.30
CA GLY A 154 9.53 -23.19 -3.13
C GLY A 154 9.29 -23.36 -4.62
N GLU A 155 10.24 -22.86 -5.39
CA GLU A 155 10.38 -23.13 -6.82
C GLU A 155 11.63 -23.97 -7.06
N THR A 156 11.48 -25.14 -7.68
CA THR A 156 12.61 -26.00 -8.03
C THR A 156 13.34 -25.47 -9.25
N PHE A 157 14.67 -25.41 -9.15
CA PHE A 157 15.55 -24.99 -10.23
C PHE A 157 16.50 -26.11 -10.66
N THR A 158 16.96 -26.02 -11.90
CA THR A 158 18.05 -26.85 -12.40
C THR A 158 19.35 -26.40 -11.74
N ALA A 159 19.97 -27.28 -10.97
CA ALA A 159 21.29 -27.06 -10.38
C ALA A 159 22.41 -27.61 -11.28
N GLN A 160 23.63 -27.12 -11.08
CA GLN A 160 24.82 -27.66 -11.75
C GLN A 160 25.40 -28.85 -10.99
N LYS A 161 25.21 -28.88 -9.66
CA LYS A 161 25.81 -29.86 -8.75
C LYS A 161 24.77 -30.55 -7.89
N ALA A 162 23.84 -29.80 -7.32
CA ALA A 162 22.74 -30.38 -6.57
C ALA A 162 21.82 -31.22 -7.47
N GLY A 163 21.44 -32.42 -7.01
CA GLY A 163 20.41 -33.21 -7.69
C GLY A 163 19.03 -32.55 -7.63
N TRP A 164 18.78 -31.79 -6.56
CA TRP A 164 17.58 -31.00 -6.36
C TRP A 164 17.95 -29.69 -5.65
N LEU A 165 17.76 -28.56 -6.34
CA LEU A 165 17.89 -27.23 -5.79
C LEU A 165 16.53 -26.53 -5.81
N MET A 166 16.16 -25.88 -4.71
CA MET A 166 14.87 -25.22 -4.58
C MET A 166 15.01 -23.89 -3.87
N ASP A 167 14.31 -22.88 -4.38
CA ASP A 167 14.25 -21.57 -3.76
C ASP A 167 13.02 -21.40 -2.90
N VAL A 168 13.22 -21.14 -1.62
CA VAL A 168 12.19 -21.25 -0.59
C VAL A 168 11.55 -19.90 -0.30
N GLY A 169 10.23 -19.86 -0.41
CA GLY A 169 9.39 -18.71 -0.08
C GLY A 169 8.59 -18.85 1.20
N ARG A 170 8.39 -20.09 1.69
CA ARG A 170 7.56 -20.39 2.87
C ARG A 170 8.03 -21.66 3.58
N VAL A 171 7.92 -21.66 4.91
CA VAL A 171 8.27 -22.77 5.80
C VAL A 171 7.15 -22.98 6.83
N GLU A 172 6.85 -24.24 7.12
CA GLU A 172 6.00 -24.67 8.24
C GLU A 172 6.80 -25.61 9.15
N VAL A 173 6.73 -25.36 10.45
CA VAL A 173 7.40 -26.17 11.47
C VAL A 173 6.54 -27.39 11.80
N LEU A 174 6.99 -28.59 11.44
CA LEU A 174 6.28 -29.84 11.74
C LEU A 174 6.73 -30.46 13.07
N GLU A 175 8.01 -30.37 13.39
CA GLU A 175 8.59 -30.94 14.61
C GLU A 175 9.81 -30.14 15.07
N LEU A 176 9.87 -29.83 16.36
CA LEU A 176 11.02 -29.15 16.97
C LEU A 176 12.08 -30.16 17.39
N ASN A 177 13.34 -29.83 17.13
CA ASN A 177 14.51 -30.64 17.49
C ASN A 177 14.41 -32.07 16.95
N ALA A 178 14.07 -32.20 15.66
CA ALA A 178 13.86 -33.48 15.04
C ALA A 178 15.17 -34.27 14.91
N GLN A 179 15.11 -35.59 15.08
CA GLN A 179 16.27 -36.45 14.87
C GLN A 179 16.58 -36.57 13.38
N LYS A 180 17.85 -36.40 13.02
CA LYS A 180 18.33 -36.57 11.65
C LYS A 180 18.12 -38.03 11.21
N PRO A 181 17.60 -38.28 9.99
CA PRO A 181 17.34 -39.64 9.53
C PRO A 181 18.62 -40.46 9.27
N PHE A 182 19.75 -39.78 9.09
CA PHE A 182 21.09 -40.35 8.99
C PHE A 182 22.13 -39.28 9.37
N GLU A 183 23.35 -39.69 9.69
CA GLU A 183 24.49 -38.78 9.85
C GLU A 183 25.15 -38.55 8.49
N GLU A 184 25.45 -37.30 8.16
CA GLU A 184 26.20 -36.95 6.95
C GLU A 184 27.69 -37.23 7.18
N GLU A 185 28.35 -37.92 6.25
CA GLU A 185 29.81 -38.04 6.27
C GLU A 185 30.42 -36.72 5.76
N GLN A 186 31.15 -36.02 6.64
CA GLN A 186 31.79 -34.73 6.31
C GLN A 186 33.06 -34.88 5.47
#